data_AF-A0A228JB20-F1
#
_entry.id   AF-A0A228JB20-F1
#
_cell.length_a   1.000
_cell.length_b   1.000
_cell.length_c   1.000
_cell.angle_alpha   90.00
_cell.angle_beta   90.00
_cell.angle_gamma   90.00
#
_symmetry.space_group_name_H-M   'P 1'
#
loop_
_entity.id
_entity.type
_entity.pdbx_description
1 polymer ?
#
loop_
_entity_poly.entity_id
_entity_poly.type
_entity_poly.pdbx_seq_one_letter_code
_entity_poly.pdbx_strand_id
1 'polypeptide(L)'
;MCYSAKIQANYREYVRRYGADMDIETFRRIFFARASGADIKIPKAVDAAFAGVDDEITTAIAAYRNQRTRELETALFEQRARLAAAEKKLAAKITKKASEDVRIATNKIDAATRGLDDLRRQDLQERDSRIFPGWYAPVLIELDGKRLIVPMRYRCRIPGWTEAEEKQKQGSYNARFDSLGTAWRKVFGFTHGIVLADTFFEHVDRDGKDVILRFDPTPPQQMQLACLWTCTEIPGADDLWSFAAITDDPPPEVAAAGHDRCVIPLKSSNVDAWLAPDPSRRAQLRDILADRERPYYEHQLAA
;
A
#
# COMPACT_ATOMS: atom_id res chain seq x y z
N MET A 1 -4.64 9.05 -10.20
CA MET A 1 -4.02 9.06 -8.87
C MET A 1 -3.68 7.64 -8.47
N CYS A 2 -2.39 7.31 -8.29
CA CYS A 2 -1.88 5.96 -7.94
C CYS A 2 -2.79 5.19 -7.00
N TYR A 3 -3.59 4.29 -7.57
CA TYR A 3 -4.54 3.48 -6.81
C TYR A 3 -3.83 2.40 -6.01
N SER A 4 -2.80 1.77 -6.58
CA SER A 4 -1.99 0.75 -5.88
C SER A 4 -0.64 0.58 -6.57
N ALA A 5 0.35 0.04 -5.86
CA ALA A 5 1.68 -0.17 -6.39
C ALA A 5 2.26 -1.50 -5.94
N LYS A 6 3.07 -2.12 -6.80
CA LYS A 6 3.94 -3.23 -6.41
C LYS A 6 5.23 -2.64 -5.84
N ILE A 7 5.42 -2.77 -4.54
CA ILE A 7 6.58 -2.22 -3.84
C ILE A 7 7.71 -3.22 -3.75
N GLN A 8 8.92 -2.70 -3.52
CA GLN A 8 9.98 -3.50 -2.96
C GLN A 8 9.71 -3.73 -1.46
N ALA A 9 9.23 -4.92 -1.13
CA ALA A 9 8.87 -5.30 0.23
C ALA A 9 10.08 -5.66 1.10
N ASN A 10 11.18 -6.11 0.48
CA ASN A 10 12.36 -6.54 1.22
C ASN A 10 13.21 -5.33 1.64
N TYR A 11 13.17 -5.00 2.94
CA TYR A 11 13.91 -3.87 3.51
C TYR A 11 15.41 -3.92 3.22
N ARG A 12 16.00 -5.12 3.03
CA ARG A 12 17.43 -5.30 2.72
C ARG A 12 17.86 -4.55 1.46
N GLU A 13 16.95 -4.33 0.51
CA GLU A 13 17.24 -3.54 -0.68
C GLU A 13 17.48 -2.07 -0.33
N TYR A 14 16.72 -1.52 0.61
CA TYR A 14 16.94 -0.17 1.12
C TYR A 14 18.25 -0.07 1.90
N VAL A 15 18.57 -1.08 2.72
CA VAL A 15 19.87 -1.15 3.44
C VAL A 15 21.02 -1.13 2.43
N ARG A 16 20.96 -2.00 1.42
CA ARG A 16 21.99 -2.13 0.37
C ARG A 16 22.17 -0.83 -0.42
N ARG A 17 21.08 -0.17 -0.79
CA ARG A 17 21.09 1.00 -1.69
C ARG A 17 21.40 2.30 -0.96
N TYR A 18 20.97 2.45 0.29
CA TYR A 18 20.99 3.73 0.99
C TYR A 18 21.78 3.74 2.29
N GLY A 19 22.29 2.58 2.74
CA GLY A 19 22.94 2.45 4.05
C GLY A 19 21.99 2.75 5.20
N ALA A 20 20.69 2.47 5.02
CA ALA A 20 19.67 2.77 6.01
C ALA A 20 19.59 1.68 7.07
N ASP A 21 19.30 2.09 8.31
CA ASP A 21 18.97 1.17 9.40
C ASP A 21 17.46 0.87 9.38
N MET A 22 17.10 -0.31 9.89
CA MET A 22 15.69 -0.67 10.05
C MET A 22 15.21 -0.28 11.43
N ASP A 23 14.08 0.44 11.51
CA ASP A 23 13.41 0.71 12.78
C ASP A 23 12.63 -0.53 13.24
N ILE A 24 13.37 -1.50 13.76
CA ILE A 24 12.85 -2.80 14.20
C ILE A 24 11.75 -2.65 15.27
N GLU A 25 11.82 -1.62 16.10
CA GLU A 25 10.88 -1.41 17.19
C GLU A 25 9.51 -0.99 16.65
N THR A 26 9.48 -0.04 15.71
CA THR A 26 8.22 0.33 15.04
C THR A 26 7.66 -0.84 14.22
N PHE A 27 8.50 -1.68 13.62
CA PHE A 27 8.06 -2.95 13.02
C PHE A 27 7.43 -3.90 14.05
N ARG A 28 8.08 -4.18 15.18
CA ARG A 28 7.54 -5.04 16.24
C ARG A 28 6.16 -4.58 16.68
N ARG A 29 5.99 -3.28 16.96
CA ARG A 29 4.69 -2.71 17.37
C ARG A 29 3.57 -3.01 16.37
N ILE A 30 3.80 -2.78 15.07
CA ILE A 30 2.74 -3.05 14.07
C ILE A 30 2.45 -4.55 13.93
N PHE A 31 3.46 -5.41 14.04
CA PHE A 31 3.29 -6.87 13.95
C PHE A 31 2.54 -7.41 15.18
N PHE A 32 2.85 -6.92 16.37
CA PHE A 32 2.16 -7.25 17.61
C PHE A 32 0.72 -6.75 17.65
N ALA A 33 0.48 -5.49 17.26
CA ALA A 33 -0.86 -4.94 17.15
C ALA A 33 -1.71 -5.76 16.16
N ARG A 34 -1.13 -6.13 15.00
CA ARG A 34 -1.80 -6.99 14.01
C ARG A 34 -2.11 -8.37 14.58
N ALA A 35 -1.16 -9.00 15.28
CA ALA A 35 -1.35 -10.29 15.93
C ALA A 35 -2.38 -10.24 17.08
N SER A 36 -2.57 -9.07 17.68
CA SER A 36 -3.57 -8.81 18.72
C SER A 36 -4.95 -8.43 18.16
N GLY A 37 -5.13 -8.49 16.83
CA GLY A 37 -6.42 -8.29 16.16
C GLY A 37 -6.67 -6.88 15.62
N ALA A 38 -5.68 -5.99 15.61
CA ALA A 38 -5.82 -4.70 14.93
C ALA A 38 -5.97 -4.89 13.39
N ASP A 39 -6.80 -4.07 12.74
CA ASP A 39 -6.95 -4.07 11.27
C ASP A 39 -5.73 -3.43 10.58
N ILE A 40 -4.61 -4.15 10.62
CA ILE A 40 -3.33 -3.76 10.02
C ILE A 40 -3.07 -4.67 8.81
N LYS A 41 -2.96 -4.06 7.64
CA LYS A 41 -2.73 -4.75 6.37
C LYS A 41 -1.26 -4.61 6.00
N ILE A 42 -0.53 -5.71 5.97
CA ILE A 42 0.88 -5.77 5.58
C ILE A 42 0.98 -6.78 4.43
N PRO A 43 1.68 -6.45 3.33
CA PRO A 43 1.89 -7.39 2.23
C PRO A 43 2.59 -8.66 2.70
N LYS A 44 2.18 -9.81 2.16
CA LYS A 44 2.80 -11.10 2.48
C LYS A 44 4.31 -11.11 2.15
N ALA A 45 4.74 -10.37 1.14
CA ALA A 45 6.16 -10.23 0.83
C ALA A 45 6.94 -9.47 1.92
N VAL A 46 6.29 -8.57 2.66
CA VAL A 46 6.90 -7.94 3.85
C VAL A 46 7.00 -8.96 4.97
N ASP A 47 5.92 -9.71 5.27
CA ASP A 47 5.98 -10.82 6.25
C ASP A 47 7.17 -11.77 5.95
N ALA A 48 7.32 -12.18 4.69
CA ALA A 48 8.40 -13.06 4.25
C ALA A 48 9.80 -12.43 4.38
N ALA A 49 9.94 -11.13 4.18
CA ALA A 49 11.22 -10.43 4.33
C ALA A 49 11.74 -10.43 5.77
N PHE A 50 10.83 -10.54 6.75
CA PHE A 50 11.12 -10.59 8.19
C PHE A 50 11.31 -12.00 8.75
N ALA A 51 11.13 -13.06 7.93
CA ALA A 51 11.37 -14.42 8.37
C ALA A 51 12.81 -14.60 8.87
N GLY A 52 12.96 -15.01 10.14
CA GLY A 52 14.26 -15.24 10.77
C GLY A 52 15.10 -13.98 11.00
N VAL A 53 14.53 -12.78 10.83
CA VAL A 53 15.20 -11.50 11.15
C VAL A 53 15.07 -11.18 12.62
N ASP A 54 13.90 -11.45 13.19
CA ASP A 54 13.56 -11.19 14.57
C ASP A 54 12.55 -12.25 15.07
N ASP A 55 12.85 -12.88 16.20
CA ASP A 55 12.06 -14.00 16.72
C ASP A 55 10.67 -13.55 17.20
N GLU A 56 10.59 -12.34 17.73
CA GLU A 56 9.36 -11.71 18.19
C GLU A 56 8.41 -11.40 17.02
N ILE A 57 8.91 -10.75 15.97
CA ILE A 57 8.14 -10.53 14.73
C ILE A 57 7.75 -11.86 14.09
N THR A 58 8.66 -12.83 14.03
CA THR A 58 8.37 -14.16 13.46
C THR A 58 7.22 -14.84 14.21
N THR A 59 7.22 -14.75 15.54
CA THR A 59 6.14 -15.28 16.40
C THR A 59 4.83 -14.53 16.15
N ALA A 60 4.86 -13.20 16.04
CA ALA A 60 3.68 -12.39 15.76
C ALA A 60 3.05 -12.70 14.38
N ILE A 61 3.89 -12.86 13.35
CA ILE A 61 3.47 -13.28 12.01
C ILE A 61 2.79 -14.65 12.08
N ALA A 62 3.38 -15.63 12.79
CA ALA A 62 2.80 -16.95 12.95
C ALA A 62 1.45 -16.90 13.71
N ALA A 63 1.36 -16.12 14.79
CA ALA A 63 0.13 -15.92 15.55
C ALA A 63 -0.99 -15.34 14.68
N TYR A 64 -0.70 -14.27 13.93
CA TYR A 64 -1.64 -13.66 13.00
C TYR A 64 -2.11 -14.66 11.93
N ARG A 65 -1.18 -15.41 11.32
CA ARG A 65 -1.51 -16.41 10.29
C ARG A 65 -2.40 -17.53 10.84
N ASN A 66 -2.14 -17.99 12.06
CA ASN A 66 -2.95 -19.01 12.73
C ASN A 66 -4.36 -18.50 13.03
N GLN A 67 -4.49 -17.27 13.56
CA GLN A 67 -5.78 -16.64 13.77
C GLN A 67 -6.55 -16.50 12.45
N ARG A 68 -5.90 -15.95 11.41
CA ARG A 68 -6.53 -15.74 10.12
C ARG A 68 -6.96 -17.04 9.44
N THR A 69 -6.19 -18.11 9.61
CA THR A 69 -6.55 -19.45 9.13
C THR A 69 -7.86 -19.91 9.78
N ARG A 70 -7.97 -19.82 11.11
CA ARG A 70 -9.18 -20.20 11.85
C ARG A 70 -10.40 -19.38 11.45
N GLU A 71 -10.23 -18.07 11.27
CA GLU A 71 -11.30 -17.18 10.79
C GLU A 71 -11.80 -17.60 9.41
N LEU A 72 -10.90 -17.88 8.47
CA LEU A 72 -11.27 -18.28 7.11
C LEU A 72 -11.88 -19.68 7.07
N GLU A 73 -11.39 -20.63 7.87
CA GLU A 73 -11.98 -21.97 8.00
C GLU A 73 -13.40 -21.90 8.60
N THR A 74 -13.60 -21.07 9.62
CA THR A 74 -14.92 -20.83 10.21
C THR A 74 -15.87 -20.21 9.18
N ALA A 75 -15.43 -19.15 8.48
CA ALA A 75 -16.21 -18.51 7.43
C ALA A 75 -16.54 -19.48 6.29
N LEU A 76 -15.60 -20.34 5.90
CA LEU A 76 -15.80 -21.36 4.86
C LEU A 76 -16.89 -22.36 5.27
N PHE A 77 -16.85 -22.84 6.51
CA PHE A 77 -17.87 -23.75 7.04
C PHE A 77 -19.26 -23.10 7.06
N GLU A 78 -19.36 -21.87 7.58
CA GLU A 78 -20.62 -21.12 7.62
C GLU A 78 -21.20 -20.87 6.22
N GLN A 79 -20.37 -20.49 5.25
CA GLN A 79 -20.85 -20.24 3.88
C GLN A 79 -21.23 -21.52 3.15
N ARG A 80 -20.57 -22.65 3.40
CA ARG A 80 -20.98 -23.97 2.87
C ARG A 80 -22.35 -24.39 3.40
N ALA A 81 -22.59 -24.20 4.71
CA ALA A 81 -23.91 -24.45 5.30
C ALA A 81 -24.99 -23.53 4.70
N ARG A 82 -24.66 -22.24 4.50
CA ARG A 82 -25.54 -21.27 3.85
C ARG A 82 -25.86 -21.64 2.40
N LEU A 83 -24.86 -22.09 1.64
CA LEU A 83 -25.02 -22.52 0.25
C LEU A 83 -26.00 -23.70 0.16
N ALA A 84 -25.76 -24.77 0.93
CA ALA A 84 -26.64 -25.95 0.93
C ALA A 84 -28.09 -25.61 1.33
N ALA A 85 -28.28 -24.72 2.32
CA ALA A 85 -29.60 -24.26 2.71
C ALA A 85 -30.29 -23.43 1.62
N ALA A 86 -29.55 -22.60 0.89
CA ALA A 86 -30.06 -21.80 -0.22
C ALA A 86 -30.42 -22.66 -1.44
N GLU A 87 -29.59 -23.66 -1.77
CA GLU A 87 -29.84 -24.64 -2.84
C GLU A 87 -31.09 -25.47 -2.55
N LYS A 88 -31.27 -25.94 -1.31
CA LYS A 88 -32.49 -26.66 -0.90
C LYS A 88 -33.75 -25.81 -1.10
N LYS A 89 -33.69 -24.52 -0.75
CA LYS A 89 -34.81 -23.58 -0.96
C LYS A 89 -35.06 -23.38 -2.45
N LEU A 90 -34.01 -23.22 -3.25
CA LEU A 90 -34.10 -23.01 -4.69
C LEU A 90 -34.71 -24.23 -5.41
N ALA A 91 -34.33 -25.44 -4.99
CA ALA A 91 -34.88 -26.69 -5.50
C ALA A 91 -36.38 -26.87 -5.16
N ALA A 92 -36.80 -26.44 -3.96
CA ALA A 92 -38.22 -26.45 -3.59
C ALA A 92 -39.03 -25.40 -4.34
N LYS A 93 -38.47 -24.19 -4.53
CA LYS A 93 -39.08 -23.11 -5.31
C LYS A 93 -38.02 -22.11 -5.76
N ILE A 94 -37.99 -21.83 -7.07
CA ILE A 94 -37.13 -20.80 -7.62
C ILE A 94 -37.57 -19.43 -7.08
N THR A 95 -36.66 -18.74 -6.38
CA THR A 95 -36.88 -17.39 -5.86
C THR A 95 -35.62 -16.55 -6.06
N LYS A 96 -35.78 -15.25 -6.36
CA LYS A 96 -34.67 -14.31 -6.50
C LYS A 96 -33.74 -14.30 -5.28
N LYS A 97 -34.33 -14.37 -4.08
CA LYS A 97 -33.57 -14.41 -2.82
C LYS A 97 -32.68 -15.65 -2.72
N ALA A 98 -33.22 -16.85 -3.01
CA ALA A 98 -32.43 -18.08 -2.95
C ALA A 98 -31.31 -18.08 -4.01
N SER A 99 -31.59 -17.59 -5.22
CA SER A 99 -30.57 -17.44 -6.27
C SER A 99 -29.44 -16.50 -5.86
N GLU A 100 -29.77 -15.34 -5.26
CA GLU A 100 -28.77 -14.39 -4.76
C GLU A 100 -27.99 -14.94 -3.55
N ASP A 101 -28.64 -15.67 -2.64
CA ASP A 101 -27.96 -16.32 -1.51
C ASP A 101 -26.95 -17.36 -1.99
N VAL A 102 -27.30 -18.17 -3.00
CA VAL A 102 -26.37 -19.11 -3.66
C VAL A 102 -25.17 -18.35 -4.23
N ARG A 103 -25.42 -17.32 -5.05
CA ARG A 103 -24.35 -16.53 -5.68
C ARG A 103 -23.40 -15.91 -4.65
N ILE A 104 -23.95 -15.30 -3.60
CA ILE A 104 -23.16 -14.67 -2.54
C ILE A 104 -22.35 -15.71 -1.75
N ALA A 105 -22.96 -16.85 -1.39
CA ALA A 105 -22.28 -17.90 -0.65
C ALA A 105 -21.14 -18.51 -1.47
N THR A 106 -21.36 -18.82 -2.75
CA THR A 106 -20.31 -19.30 -3.66
C THR A 106 -19.15 -18.32 -3.74
N ASN A 107 -19.42 -17.03 -4.00
CA ASN A 107 -18.37 -16.01 -4.07
C ASN A 107 -17.56 -15.90 -2.77
N LYS A 108 -18.20 -16.04 -1.60
CA LYS A 108 -17.52 -16.00 -0.31
C LYS A 108 -16.72 -17.28 -0.03
N ILE A 109 -17.22 -18.44 -0.45
CA ILE A 109 -16.47 -19.72 -0.39
C ILE A 109 -15.20 -19.61 -1.23
N ASP A 110 -15.30 -19.11 -2.45
CA ASP A 110 -14.14 -18.94 -3.35
C ASP A 110 -13.14 -17.93 -2.78
N ALA A 111 -13.61 -16.84 -2.18
CA ALA A 111 -12.76 -15.87 -1.50
C ALA A 111 -12.05 -16.46 -0.28
N ALA A 112 -12.77 -17.20 0.57
CA ALA A 112 -12.18 -17.84 1.75
C ALA A 112 -11.17 -18.93 1.37
N THR A 113 -11.47 -19.72 0.35
CA THR A 113 -10.57 -20.76 -0.19
C THR A 113 -9.30 -20.13 -0.73
N ARG A 114 -9.41 -19.10 -1.58
CA ARG A 114 -8.24 -18.34 -2.06
C ARG A 114 -7.41 -17.75 -0.92
N GLY A 115 -8.06 -17.22 0.11
CA GLY A 115 -7.36 -16.71 1.30
C GLY A 115 -6.58 -17.78 2.05
N LEU A 116 -7.13 -19.00 2.19
CA LEU A 116 -6.43 -20.13 2.80
C LEU A 116 -5.26 -20.61 1.94
N ASP A 117 -5.45 -20.67 0.62
CA ASP A 117 -4.39 -21.04 -0.32
C ASP A 117 -3.24 -20.00 -0.28
N ASP A 118 -3.58 -18.71 -0.24
CA ASP A 118 -2.62 -17.62 -0.09
C ASP A 118 -1.85 -17.70 1.25
N LEU A 119 -2.51 -18.07 2.35
CA LEU A 119 -1.82 -18.30 3.62
C LEU A 119 -0.87 -19.50 3.51
N ARG A 120 -1.31 -20.61 2.92
CA ARG A 120 -0.53 -21.87 2.86
C ARG A 120 0.62 -21.83 1.87
N ARG A 121 0.49 -21.07 0.78
CA ARG A 121 1.52 -20.97 -0.27
C ARG A 121 2.86 -20.52 0.33
N GLN A 122 3.94 -21.18 -0.07
CA GLN A 122 5.30 -20.80 0.32
C GLN A 122 5.91 -19.77 -0.64
N ASP A 123 5.78 -20.02 -1.94
CA ASP A 123 6.32 -19.13 -2.95
C ASP A 123 5.57 -17.79 -2.99
N LEU A 124 6.33 -16.70 -3.09
CA LEU A 124 5.74 -15.38 -3.28
C LEU A 124 5.25 -15.22 -4.71
N GLN A 125 4.07 -14.64 -4.84
CA GLN A 125 3.55 -14.16 -6.11
C GLN A 125 3.69 -12.64 -6.17
N GLU A 126 3.65 -12.09 -7.37
CA GLU A 126 3.76 -10.65 -7.57
C GLU A 126 2.73 -9.83 -6.76
N ARG A 127 1.51 -10.34 -6.63
CA ARG A 127 0.45 -9.71 -5.83
C ARG A 127 0.79 -9.60 -4.34
N ASP A 128 1.70 -10.41 -3.83
CA ASP A 128 2.12 -10.39 -2.41
C ASP A 128 2.94 -9.15 -2.05
N SER A 129 3.40 -8.41 -3.05
CA SER A 129 4.11 -7.13 -2.90
C SER A 129 3.24 -5.93 -3.26
N ARG A 130 1.97 -6.12 -3.61
CA ARG A 130 1.07 -5.01 -3.96
C ARG A 130 0.46 -4.38 -2.71
N ILE A 131 0.57 -3.06 -2.60
CA ILE A 131 -0.08 -2.26 -1.55
C ILE A 131 -1.25 -1.47 -2.11
N PHE A 132 -2.24 -1.25 -1.26
CA PHE A 132 -3.40 -0.39 -1.52
C PHE A 132 -3.50 0.67 -0.41
N PRO A 133 -4.28 1.74 -0.61
CA PRO A 133 -4.53 2.70 0.44
C PRO A 133 -4.98 2.03 1.76
N GLY A 134 -4.30 2.33 2.86
CA GLY A 134 -4.45 1.73 4.18
C GLY A 134 -3.48 0.58 4.49
N TRP A 135 -2.68 0.11 3.54
CA TRP A 135 -1.68 -0.93 3.77
C TRP A 135 -0.36 -0.35 4.26
N TYR A 136 0.36 -1.07 5.12
CA TYR A 136 1.69 -0.69 5.57
C TYR A 136 2.76 -1.10 4.55
N ALA A 137 3.76 -0.24 4.38
CA ALA A 137 4.90 -0.44 3.50
C ALA A 137 6.19 0.05 4.19
N PRO A 138 7.36 -0.53 3.88
CA PRO A 138 8.64 0.06 4.25
C PRO A 138 8.82 1.40 3.52
N VAL A 139 9.10 2.46 4.28
CA VAL A 139 9.39 3.80 3.75
C VAL A 139 10.77 4.22 4.25
N LEU A 140 11.62 4.64 3.32
CA LEU A 140 12.90 5.26 3.64
C LEU A 140 12.69 6.71 4.02
N ILE A 141 13.22 7.12 5.16
CA ILE A 141 13.23 8.51 5.64
C ILE A 141 14.62 8.87 6.15
N GLU A 142 14.86 10.15 6.35
CA GLU A 142 15.95 10.64 7.19
C GLU A 142 15.36 11.28 8.44
N LEU A 143 15.84 10.86 9.62
CA LEU A 143 15.44 11.37 10.92
C LEU A 143 16.70 11.54 11.77
N ASP A 144 16.91 12.75 12.31
CA ASP A 144 18.09 13.10 13.12
C ASP A 144 19.43 12.74 12.45
N GLY A 145 19.53 12.97 11.13
CA GLY A 145 20.72 12.69 10.33
C GLY A 145 20.98 11.20 10.06
N LYS A 146 20.03 10.31 10.39
CA LYS A 146 20.11 8.87 10.13
C LYS A 146 19.04 8.45 9.13
N ARG A 147 19.43 7.58 8.20
CA ARG A 147 18.48 6.95 7.27
C ARG A 147 17.81 5.77 7.95
N LEU A 148 16.49 5.80 8.00
CA LEU A 148 15.67 4.77 8.63
C LEU A 148 14.66 4.20 7.65
N ILE A 149 14.41 2.90 7.77
CA ILE A 149 13.32 2.20 7.13
C ILE A 149 12.23 2.01 8.18
N VAL A 150 11.12 2.73 8.02
CA VAL A 150 10.01 2.75 8.97
C VAL A 150 8.78 2.17 8.28
N PRO A 151 8.00 1.28 8.92
CA PRO A 151 6.75 0.83 8.34
C PRO A 151 5.71 1.93 8.48
N MET A 152 5.14 2.37 7.36
CA MET A 152 4.13 3.43 7.36
C MET A 152 2.89 3.00 6.59
N ARG A 153 1.71 3.40 7.08
CA ARG A 153 0.44 3.18 6.41
C ARG A 153 0.31 4.07 5.17
N TYR A 154 0.07 3.49 4.01
CA TYR A 154 -0.16 4.18 2.74
C TYR A 154 -1.53 4.86 2.73
N ARG A 155 -1.64 6.02 3.36
CA ARG A 155 -2.79 6.94 3.45
C ARG A 155 -2.44 7.87 4.59
N CYS A 156 -1.85 9.01 4.21
CA CYS A 156 -1.30 9.95 5.16
C CYS A 156 -2.40 10.66 5.94
N ARG A 157 -2.27 10.69 7.27
CA ARG A 157 -3.07 11.53 8.12
C ARG A 157 -2.45 12.92 8.15
N ILE A 158 -3.06 13.87 7.43
CA ILE A 158 -2.56 15.25 7.32
C ILE A 158 -2.62 15.91 8.71
N PRO A 159 -1.61 16.72 9.11
CA PRO A 159 -1.58 17.31 10.45
C PRO A 159 -2.82 18.13 10.76
N GLY A 160 -3.44 17.83 11.91
CA GLY A 160 -4.70 18.43 12.37
C GLY A 160 -5.96 17.70 11.90
N TRP A 161 -5.85 16.60 11.14
CA TRP A 161 -6.98 15.75 10.82
C TRP A 161 -7.22 14.69 11.90
N THR A 162 -8.48 14.54 12.27
CA THR A 162 -9.01 13.39 13.01
C THR A 162 -9.17 12.18 12.09
N GLU A 163 -9.37 11.00 12.68
CA GLU A 163 -9.70 9.79 11.92
C GLU A 163 -10.99 9.94 11.09
N ALA A 164 -12.00 10.64 11.63
CA ALA A 164 -13.26 10.87 10.94
C ALA A 164 -13.08 11.73 9.68
N GLU A 165 -12.30 12.81 9.78
CA GLU A 165 -11.98 13.67 8.64
C GLU A 165 -11.18 12.92 7.56
N GLU A 166 -10.21 12.11 7.97
CA GLU A 166 -9.46 11.25 7.05
C GLU A 166 -10.37 10.25 6.33
N LYS A 167 -11.33 9.63 7.03
CA LYS A 167 -12.31 8.70 6.43
C LYS A 167 -13.18 9.39 5.38
N GLN A 168 -13.58 10.64 5.62
CA GLN A 168 -14.36 11.44 4.67
C GLN A 168 -13.54 11.89 3.46
N LYS A 169 -12.25 12.23 3.66
CA LYS A 169 -11.35 12.75 2.62
C LYS A 169 -10.42 11.65 2.12
N GLN A 170 -10.95 10.77 1.27
CA GLN A 170 -10.32 9.50 0.91
C GLN A 170 -9.02 9.60 0.10
N GLY A 171 -8.67 10.75 -0.47
CA GLY A 171 -7.52 10.92 -1.38
C GLY A 171 -6.14 11.13 -0.73
N SER A 172 -6.02 11.08 0.60
CA SER A 172 -4.77 11.42 1.30
C SER A 172 -3.64 10.38 1.19
N TYR A 173 -3.79 9.37 0.32
CA TYR A 173 -2.69 8.50 -0.11
C TYR A 173 -1.88 9.10 -1.28
N ASN A 174 -2.40 10.15 -1.95
CA ASN A 174 -1.67 10.87 -3.00
C ASN A 174 -1.55 12.37 -2.68
N ALA A 175 -0.31 12.84 -2.59
CA ALA A 175 0.02 14.25 -2.46
C ALA A 175 0.19 14.87 -3.85
N ARG A 176 -0.84 15.55 -4.36
CA ARG A 176 -0.77 16.20 -5.67
C ARG A 176 0.25 17.34 -5.66
N PHE A 177 1.11 17.39 -6.68
CA PHE A 177 2.15 18.41 -6.86
C PHE A 177 1.62 19.85 -6.77
N ASP A 178 0.46 20.10 -7.39
CA ASP A 178 -0.27 21.38 -7.36
C ASP A 178 -0.72 21.80 -5.94
N SER A 179 -0.96 20.82 -5.07
CA SER A 179 -1.50 20.97 -3.73
C SER A 179 -0.42 20.99 -2.64
N LEU A 180 0.86 20.87 -3.02
CA LEU A 180 1.99 20.87 -2.08
C LEU A 180 2.09 22.17 -1.27
N GLY A 181 1.71 23.30 -1.86
CA GLY A 181 1.74 24.62 -1.21
C GLY A 181 0.50 24.95 -0.38
N THR A 182 -0.55 24.13 -0.46
CA THR A 182 -1.86 24.41 0.16
C THR A 182 -2.23 23.34 1.18
N ALA A 183 -2.73 22.20 0.72
CA ALA A 183 -3.19 21.08 1.55
C ALA A 183 -2.02 20.40 2.29
N TRP A 184 -0.86 20.30 1.64
CA TRP A 184 0.32 19.61 2.20
C TRP A 184 1.38 20.57 2.77
N ARG A 185 1.08 21.87 2.89
CA ARG A 185 2.09 22.89 3.28
C ARG A 185 2.75 22.65 4.64
N LYS A 186 2.07 21.93 5.54
CA LYS A 186 2.55 21.54 6.88
C LYS A 186 3.41 20.27 6.87
N VAL A 187 3.57 19.62 5.71
CA VAL A 187 4.30 18.35 5.53
C VAL A 187 5.41 18.53 4.50
N PHE A 188 5.10 19.15 3.35
CA PHE A 188 6.08 19.46 2.30
C PHE A 188 7.10 20.49 2.78
N GLY A 189 8.37 20.09 2.72
CA GLY A 189 9.51 20.81 3.29
C GLY A 189 9.86 20.41 4.72
N PHE A 190 9.15 19.45 5.33
CA PHE A 190 9.44 19.00 6.71
C PHE A 190 9.71 17.50 6.79
N THR A 191 8.84 16.69 6.20
CA THR A 191 8.88 15.23 6.37
C THR A 191 8.72 14.53 5.02
N HIS A 192 9.86 14.19 4.43
CA HIS A 192 9.97 13.55 3.14
C HIS A 192 10.42 12.10 3.29
N GLY A 193 10.00 11.25 2.37
CA GLY A 193 10.39 9.85 2.32
C GLY A 193 10.42 9.31 0.90
N ILE A 194 10.86 8.06 0.77
CA ILE A 194 10.92 7.33 -0.49
C ILE A 194 10.34 5.93 -0.29
N VAL A 195 9.48 5.52 -1.22
CA VAL A 195 9.08 4.13 -1.40
C VAL A 195 9.64 3.62 -2.71
N LEU A 196 10.26 2.45 -2.67
CA LEU A 196 10.70 1.73 -3.85
C LEU A 196 9.53 0.94 -4.44
N ALA A 197 9.27 1.12 -5.73
CA ALA A 197 8.22 0.41 -6.45
C ALA A 197 8.68 -0.05 -7.84
N ASP A 198 8.20 -1.22 -8.27
CA ASP A 198 8.53 -1.78 -9.58
C ASP A 198 7.50 -1.35 -10.64
N THR A 199 6.22 -1.24 -10.24
CA THR A 199 5.10 -0.88 -11.11
C THR A 199 3.98 -0.25 -10.28
N PHE A 200 3.09 0.49 -10.93
CA PHE A 200 1.86 1.01 -10.35
C PHE A 200 0.64 0.59 -11.17
N PHE A 201 -0.52 0.68 -10.55
CA PHE A 201 -1.80 0.28 -11.13
C PHE A 201 -2.83 1.37 -10.94
N GLU A 202 -3.65 1.57 -11.96
CA GLU A 202 -4.67 2.62 -11.97
C GLU A 202 -5.99 2.11 -12.51
N HIS A 203 -7.06 2.65 -11.94
CA HIS A 203 -8.39 2.59 -12.55
C HIS A 203 -8.43 3.53 -13.76
N VAL A 204 -8.94 3.02 -14.88
CA VAL A 204 -9.19 3.78 -16.09
C VAL A 204 -10.56 3.44 -16.64
N ASP A 205 -11.21 4.43 -17.23
CA ASP A 205 -12.42 4.22 -18.01
C ASP A 205 -12.02 3.77 -19.42
N ARG A 206 -12.39 2.54 -19.79
CA ARG A 206 -12.33 2.07 -21.18
C ARG A 206 -13.75 1.74 -21.65
N ASP A 207 -14.25 2.56 -22.57
CA ASP A 207 -15.56 2.40 -23.20
C ASP A 207 -16.72 2.30 -22.19
N GLY A 208 -16.68 3.12 -21.13
CA GLY A 208 -17.68 3.14 -20.05
C GLY A 208 -17.52 2.02 -19.02
N LYS A 209 -16.39 1.29 -19.04
CA LYS A 209 -16.06 0.26 -18.07
C LYS A 209 -14.83 0.65 -17.27
N ASP A 210 -14.98 0.63 -15.95
CA ASP A 210 -13.87 0.75 -15.02
C ASP A 210 -13.02 -0.52 -15.06
N VAL A 211 -11.78 -0.39 -15.54
CA VAL A 211 -10.79 -1.47 -15.59
C VAL A 211 -9.51 -1.03 -14.89
N ILE A 212 -8.78 -1.99 -14.34
CA ILE A 212 -7.48 -1.72 -13.73
C ILE A 212 -6.39 -2.00 -14.76
N LEU A 213 -5.59 -0.98 -15.04
CA LEU A 213 -4.35 -1.14 -15.80
C LEU A 213 -3.15 -1.22 -14.88
N ARG A 214 -2.17 -1.99 -15.33
CA ARG A 214 -0.81 -2.02 -14.80
C ARG A 214 0.09 -1.19 -15.69
N PHE A 215 1.00 -0.41 -15.11
CA PHE A 215 1.97 0.42 -15.81
C PHE A 215 3.40 0.01 -15.43
N ASP A 216 4.12 -0.60 -16.37
CA ASP A 216 5.48 -1.09 -16.17
C ASP A 216 6.49 -0.13 -16.81
N PRO A 217 7.50 0.35 -16.06
CA PRO A 217 8.56 1.16 -16.66
C PRO A 217 9.38 0.32 -17.65
N THR A 218 9.69 0.91 -18.81
CA THR A 218 10.42 0.28 -19.92
C THR A 218 11.66 1.11 -20.26
N PRO A 219 12.88 0.55 -20.16
CA PRO A 219 13.21 -0.80 -19.68
C PRO A 219 12.85 -1.01 -18.19
N PRO A 220 12.66 -2.27 -17.74
CA PRO A 220 12.35 -2.59 -16.36
C PRO A 220 13.36 -1.97 -15.39
N GLN A 221 12.86 -1.15 -14.48
CA GLN A 221 13.66 -0.50 -13.46
C GLN A 221 12.83 -0.22 -12.21
N GLN A 222 13.49 -0.22 -11.06
CA GLN A 222 12.83 0.11 -9.80
C GLN A 222 12.79 1.63 -9.61
N MET A 223 11.59 2.14 -9.40
CA MET A 223 11.31 3.56 -9.19
C MET A 223 11.50 3.95 -7.72
N GLN A 224 12.07 5.13 -7.51
CA GLN A 224 12.22 5.77 -6.20
C GLN A 224 11.10 6.80 -6.02
N LEU A 225 9.94 6.37 -5.55
CA LEU A 225 8.76 7.23 -5.50
C LEU A 225 8.90 8.28 -4.39
N ALA A 226 8.83 9.56 -4.77
CA ALA A 226 8.81 10.66 -3.81
C ALA A 226 7.56 10.56 -2.93
N CYS A 227 7.73 10.65 -1.61
CA CYS A 227 6.64 10.56 -0.64
C CYS A 227 6.72 11.66 0.41
N LEU A 228 5.56 11.99 0.99
CA LEU A 228 5.43 12.76 2.22
C LEU A 228 4.95 11.84 3.33
N TRP A 229 5.38 12.09 4.57
CA TRP A 229 4.95 11.29 5.71
C TRP A 229 4.59 12.12 6.93
N THR A 230 3.80 11.55 7.82
CA THR A 230 3.46 12.10 9.13
C THR A 230 3.53 11.01 10.19
N CYS A 231 3.89 11.41 11.40
CA CYS A 231 3.69 10.62 12.60
C CYS A 231 2.59 11.32 13.42
N THR A 232 1.45 10.66 13.61
CA THR A 232 0.31 11.22 14.36
C THR A 232 0.18 10.52 15.69
N GLU A 233 0.34 11.26 16.78
CA GLU A 233 0.08 10.75 18.12
C GLU A 233 -1.39 10.34 18.28
N ILE A 234 -1.62 9.12 18.78
CA ILE A 234 -2.96 8.60 19.03
C ILE A 234 -3.12 8.40 20.55
N PRO A 235 -4.02 9.15 21.22
CA PRO A 235 -4.20 9.00 22.65
C PRO A 235 -4.51 7.55 23.06
N GLY A 236 -3.64 6.97 23.90
CA GLY A 236 -3.81 5.61 24.42
C GLY A 236 -3.45 4.48 23.43
N ALA A 237 -2.81 4.79 22.31
CA ALA A 237 -2.31 3.80 21.34
C ALA A 237 -0.92 4.21 20.82
N ASP A 238 -0.29 3.34 20.04
CA ASP A 238 0.93 3.69 19.32
C ASP A 238 0.68 4.80 18.28
N ASP A 239 1.73 5.59 18.04
CA ASP A 239 1.72 6.62 17.02
C ASP A 239 1.44 6.04 15.64
N LEU A 240 0.63 6.75 14.86
CA LEU A 240 0.34 6.40 13.48
C LEU A 240 1.37 7.01 12.54
N TRP A 241 2.28 6.17 12.07
CA TRP A 241 3.14 6.48 10.93
C TRP A 241 2.38 6.27 9.63
N SER A 242 2.29 7.32 8.80
CA SER A 242 1.53 7.26 7.56
C SER A 242 2.14 8.11 6.45
N PHE A 243 2.01 7.67 5.20
CA PHE A 243 2.63 8.32 4.07
C PHE A 243 1.70 8.45 2.87
N ALA A 244 2.07 9.34 1.95
CA ALA A 244 1.42 9.57 0.68
C ALA A 244 2.47 9.70 -0.43
N ALA A 245 2.21 9.08 -1.59
CA ALA A 245 3.04 9.23 -2.77
C ALA A 245 2.77 10.59 -3.43
N ILE A 246 3.80 11.28 -3.89
CA ILE A 246 3.61 12.52 -4.65
C ILE A 246 3.26 12.16 -6.09
N THR A 247 2.18 12.77 -6.58
CA THR A 247 1.72 12.59 -7.95
C THR A 247 1.70 13.90 -8.70
N ASP A 248 1.90 13.83 -10.00
CA ASP A 248 1.84 14.96 -10.92
C ASP A 248 1.05 14.61 -12.19
N ASP A 249 1.03 15.54 -13.15
CA ASP A 249 0.50 15.26 -14.48
C ASP A 249 1.21 14.06 -15.12
N PRO A 250 0.46 13.20 -15.81
CA PRO A 250 0.95 11.95 -16.35
C PRO A 250 1.80 12.19 -17.61
N PRO A 251 2.76 11.30 -17.93
CA PRO A 251 3.38 11.31 -19.24
C PRO A 251 2.37 10.92 -20.33
N PRO A 252 2.65 11.23 -21.61
CA PRO A 252 1.68 11.09 -22.71
C PRO A 252 1.05 9.70 -22.83
N GLU A 253 1.81 8.63 -22.61
CA GLU A 253 1.34 7.25 -22.71
C GLU A 253 0.38 6.84 -21.59
N VAL A 254 0.57 7.38 -20.38
CA VAL A 254 -0.35 7.16 -19.24
C VAL A 254 -1.62 7.99 -19.43
N ALA A 255 -1.48 9.22 -19.93
CA ALA A 255 -2.61 10.07 -20.32
C ALA A 255 -3.48 9.41 -21.39
N ALA A 256 -2.84 8.90 -22.45
CA ALA A 256 -3.50 8.21 -23.56
C ALA A 256 -4.22 6.92 -23.11
N ALA A 257 -3.75 6.28 -22.03
CA ALA A 257 -4.41 5.12 -21.43
C ALA A 257 -5.68 5.48 -20.62
N GLY A 258 -6.02 6.76 -20.50
CA GLY A 258 -7.22 7.25 -19.81
C GLY A 258 -7.00 7.65 -18.36
N HIS A 259 -5.74 7.89 -17.97
CA HIS A 259 -5.39 8.20 -16.58
C HIS A 259 -4.75 9.58 -16.43
N ASP A 260 -5.10 10.31 -15.36
CA ASP A 260 -4.88 11.76 -15.26
C ASP A 260 -3.74 12.18 -14.31
N ARG A 261 -3.08 11.23 -13.62
CA ARG A 261 -1.97 11.51 -12.70
C ARG A 261 -0.96 10.38 -12.67
N CYS A 262 0.32 10.69 -12.50
CA CYS A 262 1.37 9.68 -12.34
C CYS A 262 2.20 9.96 -11.09
N VAL A 263 2.74 8.90 -10.48
CA VAL A 263 3.74 9.02 -9.41
C VAL A 263 5.02 9.69 -9.91
N ILE A 264 5.77 10.33 -9.00
CA ILE A 264 7.05 10.98 -9.31
C ILE A 264 8.21 10.06 -8.89
N PRO A 265 8.88 9.37 -9.84
CA PRO A 265 10.13 8.68 -9.56
C PRO A 265 11.30 9.67 -9.52
N LEU A 266 12.02 9.73 -8.39
CA LEU A 266 13.19 10.58 -8.22
C LEU A 266 14.39 10.03 -8.97
N LYS A 267 15.20 10.94 -9.52
CA LYS A 267 16.57 10.64 -9.94
C LYS A 267 17.41 10.24 -8.74
N SER A 268 18.29 9.26 -8.92
CA SER A 268 19.18 8.81 -7.84
C SER A 268 20.08 9.93 -7.31
N SER A 269 20.49 10.88 -8.15
CA SER A 269 21.27 12.06 -7.75
C SER A 269 20.53 13.02 -6.81
N ASN A 270 19.19 12.96 -6.76
CA ASN A 270 18.37 13.89 -6.00
C ASN A 270 17.89 13.29 -4.66
N VAL A 271 18.20 12.03 -4.37
CA VAL A 271 17.74 11.32 -3.17
C VAL A 271 18.19 12.00 -1.88
N ASP A 272 19.47 12.35 -1.79
CA ASP A 272 20.03 12.93 -0.56
C ASP A 272 19.38 14.29 -0.25
N ALA A 273 19.27 15.15 -1.27
CA ALA A 273 18.61 16.44 -1.14
C ALA A 273 17.10 16.33 -0.88
N TRP A 274 16.45 15.28 -1.38
CA TRP A 274 15.04 15.01 -1.13
C TRP A 274 14.76 14.58 0.31
N LEU A 275 15.60 13.71 0.86
CA LEU A 275 15.47 13.17 2.22
C LEU A 275 15.89 14.16 3.32
N ALA A 276 16.60 15.22 2.98
CA ALA A 276 16.94 16.33 3.88
C ALA A 276 16.11 17.60 3.55
N PRO A 277 14.77 17.57 3.72
CA PRO A 277 13.92 18.70 3.34
C PRO A 277 14.14 19.92 4.23
N ASP A 278 13.96 21.09 3.64
CA ASP A 278 14.03 22.37 4.33
C ASP A 278 12.84 23.26 3.92
N PRO A 279 11.99 23.72 4.88
CA PRO A 279 10.79 24.47 4.57
C PRO A 279 11.09 25.87 4.02
N SER A 280 12.31 26.38 4.20
CA SER A 280 12.78 27.63 3.58
C SER A 280 13.19 27.45 2.12
N ARG A 281 13.50 26.21 1.70
CA ARG A 281 13.96 25.85 0.34
C ARG A 281 12.91 25.09 -0.47
N ARG A 282 11.61 25.33 -0.21
CA ARG A 282 10.50 24.67 -0.92
C ARG A 282 10.54 24.84 -2.45
N ALA A 283 11.10 25.92 -2.96
CA ALA A 283 11.31 26.09 -4.41
C ALA A 283 12.28 25.02 -4.95
N GLN A 284 13.44 24.84 -4.30
CA GLN A 284 14.44 23.82 -4.69
C GLN A 284 13.87 22.40 -4.56
N LEU A 285 13.05 22.14 -3.54
CA LEU A 285 12.36 20.85 -3.39
C LEU A 285 11.38 20.59 -4.55
N ARG A 286 10.74 21.64 -5.11
CA ARG A 286 9.93 21.50 -6.32
C ARG A 286 10.78 21.27 -7.55
N ASP A 287 11.96 21.89 -7.64
CA ASP A 287 12.90 21.67 -8.74
C ASP A 287 13.40 20.22 -8.76
N ILE A 288 13.70 19.63 -7.60
CA ILE A 288 14.01 18.19 -7.45
C ILE A 288 12.88 17.32 -8.01
N LEU A 289 11.63 17.64 -7.65
CA LEU A 289 10.47 16.92 -8.16
C LEU A 289 10.25 17.15 -9.66
N ALA A 290 10.59 18.31 -10.21
CA ALA A 290 10.52 18.57 -11.65
C ALA A 290 11.60 17.78 -12.42
N ASP A 291 12.80 17.69 -11.84
CA ASP A 291 13.94 16.90 -12.30
C ASP A 291 13.82 15.40 -11.91
N ARG A 292 12.70 14.81 -12.32
CA ARG A 292 12.37 13.40 -12.08
C ARG A 292 12.87 12.48 -13.20
N GLU A 293 12.90 11.18 -12.90
CA GLU A 293 13.01 10.16 -13.95
C GLU A 293 11.75 10.17 -14.81
N ARG A 294 11.90 9.89 -16.10
CA ARG A 294 10.77 9.78 -17.05
C ARG A 294 10.89 8.49 -17.87
N PRO A 295 10.78 7.32 -17.22
CA PRO A 295 10.68 6.07 -17.97
C PRO A 295 9.40 6.08 -18.81
N TYR A 296 9.43 5.36 -19.92
CA TYR A 296 8.21 5.07 -20.67
C TYR A 296 7.41 3.98 -19.94
N TYR A 297 6.10 4.17 -19.78
CA TYR A 297 5.25 3.16 -19.13
C TYR A 297 4.43 2.36 -20.14
N GLU A 298 4.85 1.13 -20.41
CA GLU A 298 4.00 0.16 -21.09
C GLU A 298 2.84 -0.24 -20.18
N HIS A 299 1.67 -0.49 -20.75
CA HIS A 299 0.48 -0.80 -19.97
C HIS A 299 -0.31 -1.99 -20.49
N GLN A 300 -0.88 -2.74 -19.55
CA GLN A 300 -1.69 -3.94 -19.81
C GLN A 300 -2.82 -4.07 -18.78
N LEU A 301 -3.83 -4.88 -19.08
CA LEU A 301 -4.88 -5.20 -18.10
C LEU A 301 -4.24 -5.89 -16.88
N ALA A 302 -4.57 -5.41 -15.69
CA ALA A 302 -4.11 -6.04 -14.46
C ALA A 302 -4.83 -7.39 -14.28
N ALA A 303 -4.05 -8.46 -14.08
CA ALA A 303 -4.54 -9.80 -13.75
C ALA A 303 -4.97 -9.92 -12.28
#